data_AF-A0A453LJW3-F1
#
_entry.id   AF-A0A453LJW3-F1
#
_cell.length_a   1.000
_cell.length_b   1.000
_cell.length_c   1.000
_cell.angle_alpha   90.00
_cell.angle_beta   90.00
_cell.angle_gamma   90.00
#
_symmetry.space_group_name_H-M   'P 1'
#
loop_
_entity.id
_entity.type
_entity.pdbx_description
1 polymer ?
#
loop_
_entity_poly.entity_id
_entity_poly.type
_entity_poly.pdbx_seq_one_letter_code
_entity_poly.pdbx_strand_id
1 'polypeptide(L)'
;MDSLALACCTAALIILFLPFSASVDRLVPGKPLSPGNTIVSDGGVFALGFFNPANSTPAKLYLGIWYNDIPELTVVWVANRETPITNDTSSAPMLSLTNTSNLILSYGNSSGRVLWTTANMTTAMGLSAQTAVLLNTGNLVIRSSNGTMLWQSFDHRTDTLLPGMKLWIKYRTRHTGERLVSWKGPGDPSPGRFSYGSDPDTPLQTFMWDGQSLVFRDTPWTGYQVKSAIQRREAGTNVSDLIMYLAFVENGDEIYATYSLSDGAPLTRSVITYSGEYQLQSWSSRSSMWDVLWKWPSADCNRYGYCGPYGYCDETSAPIPSCKCLDGFEPRNMEE
;
A
#
# COMPACT_ATOMS: atom_id res chain seq x y z
N MET A 1 52.67 57.59 -22.29
CA MET A 1 52.87 56.56 -21.25
C MET A 1 51.65 56.66 -20.36
N ASP A 2 50.58 56.00 -20.79
CA ASP A 2 49.25 56.12 -20.18
C ASP A 2 49.08 54.98 -19.19
N SER A 3 48.84 55.31 -17.92
CA SER A 3 48.59 54.34 -16.86
C SER A 3 47.09 54.07 -16.78
N LEU A 4 46.67 52.87 -17.18
CA LEU A 4 45.30 52.37 -17.01
C LEU A 4 44.91 52.28 -15.53
N ALA A 5 43.83 52.96 -15.15
CA ALA A 5 43.15 52.72 -13.88
C ALA A 5 42.28 51.46 -14.00
N LEU A 6 42.57 50.46 -13.16
CA LEU A 6 41.84 49.21 -13.09
C LEU A 6 40.57 49.41 -12.25
N ALA A 7 39.42 49.57 -12.91
CA ALA A 7 38.13 49.64 -12.24
C ALA A 7 37.71 48.24 -11.74
N CYS A 8 37.70 48.04 -10.43
CA CYS A 8 37.25 46.81 -9.79
C CYS A 8 35.71 46.83 -9.71
N CYS A 9 35.05 46.17 -10.67
CA CYS A 9 33.61 45.95 -10.62
C CYS A 9 33.30 44.82 -9.61
N THR A 10 32.83 45.19 -8.42
CA THR A 10 32.25 44.25 -7.46
C THR A 10 30.89 43.79 -7.98
N ALA A 11 30.83 42.60 -8.56
CA ALA A 11 29.56 41.95 -8.89
C ALA A 11 28.91 41.42 -7.59
N ALA A 12 27.83 42.07 -7.15
CA ALA A 12 27.01 41.59 -6.05
C ALA A 12 26.18 40.39 -6.51
N LEU A 13 26.52 39.20 -6.03
CA LEU A 13 25.78 37.97 -6.29
C LEU A 13 24.49 38.00 -5.45
N ILE A 14 23.36 38.38 -6.07
CA ILE A 14 22.04 38.28 -5.43
C ILE A 14 21.68 36.80 -5.38
N ILE A 15 21.92 36.17 -4.23
CA ILE A 15 21.36 34.86 -3.91
C ILE A 15 19.86 35.07 -3.71
N LEU A 16 19.08 34.84 -4.77
CA LEU A 16 17.64 34.66 -4.67
C LEU A 16 17.40 33.43 -3.80
N PHE A 17 17.12 33.66 -2.51
CA PHE A 17 16.44 32.68 -1.67
C PHE A 17 15.08 32.44 -2.31
N LEU A 18 15.01 31.47 -3.23
CA LEU A 18 13.74 30.84 -3.58
C LEU A 18 13.11 30.44 -2.25
N PRO A 19 11.90 30.91 -1.92
CA PRO A 19 11.22 30.44 -0.73
C PRO A 19 11.16 28.92 -0.88
N PHE A 20 11.82 28.19 0.01
CA PHE A 20 11.57 26.77 0.15
C PHE A 20 10.07 26.66 0.31
N SER A 21 9.38 26.12 -0.70
CA SER A 21 7.96 25.85 -0.60
C SER A 21 7.81 24.92 0.58
N ALA A 22 7.32 25.45 1.71
CA ALA A 22 7.03 24.63 2.86
C ALA A 22 6.09 23.52 2.38
N SER A 23 6.53 22.27 2.55
CA SER A 23 5.72 21.12 2.22
C SER A 23 4.41 21.24 2.99
N VAL A 24 3.29 21.30 2.27
CA VAL A 24 1.98 21.31 2.92
C VAL A 24 1.57 19.86 3.10
N ASP A 25 1.70 19.38 4.35
CA ASP A 25 1.34 18.03 4.78
C ASP A 25 -0.15 17.84 5.02
N ARG A 26 -0.96 18.88 4.76
CA ARG A 26 -2.33 18.95 5.22
C ARG A 26 -3.33 19.56 4.23
N LEU A 27 -4.54 19.02 4.24
CA LEU A 27 -5.73 19.58 3.60
C LEU A 27 -6.65 20.20 4.67
N VAL A 28 -7.11 21.42 4.43
CA VAL A 28 -8.03 22.15 5.32
C VAL A 28 -9.31 22.55 4.57
N PRO A 29 -10.44 22.74 5.28
CA PRO A 29 -11.67 23.18 4.65
C PRO A 29 -11.49 24.50 3.88
N GLY A 30 -12.12 24.59 2.70
CA GLY A 30 -12.03 25.77 1.82
C GLY A 30 -10.76 25.85 0.97
N LYS A 31 -9.79 24.94 1.13
CA LYS A 31 -8.59 24.84 0.28
C LYS A 31 -8.54 23.47 -0.41
N PRO A 32 -9.27 23.28 -1.52
CA PRO A 32 -9.29 21.99 -2.22
C PRO A 32 -7.96 21.69 -2.90
N LEU A 33 -7.66 20.41 -3.07
CA LEU A 33 -6.56 19.90 -3.87
C LEU A 33 -7.04 19.65 -5.30
N SER A 34 -6.35 20.24 -6.27
CA SER A 34 -6.63 20.10 -7.71
C SER A 34 -5.52 19.31 -8.41
N PRO A 35 -5.77 18.73 -9.60
CA PRO A 35 -4.74 18.11 -10.41
C PRO A 35 -3.52 19.02 -10.64
N GLY A 36 -2.33 18.45 -10.56
CA GLY A 36 -1.05 19.18 -10.66
C GLY A 36 -0.50 19.67 -9.31
N ASN A 37 -1.33 19.74 -8.26
CA ASN A 37 -0.89 20.02 -6.90
C ASN A 37 -0.79 18.73 -6.07
N THR A 38 0.08 18.73 -5.06
CA THR A 38 0.28 17.62 -4.14
C THR A 38 0.29 18.08 -2.69
N ILE A 39 -0.06 17.15 -1.80
CA ILE A 39 0.18 17.24 -0.36
C ILE A 39 1.33 16.30 -0.06
N VAL A 40 2.40 16.78 0.55
CA VAL A 40 3.60 15.99 0.81
C VAL A 40 3.78 15.85 2.31
N SER A 41 3.96 14.62 2.79
CA SER A 41 4.18 14.33 4.22
C SER A 41 5.35 15.18 4.76
N ASP A 42 5.32 15.54 6.04
CA ASP A 42 6.31 16.43 6.67
C ASP A 42 7.78 16.00 6.41
N GLY A 43 8.07 14.71 6.46
CA GLY A 43 9.38 14.12 6.18
C GLY A 43 9.71 13.93 4.69
N GLY A 44 8.81 14.33 3.79
CA GLY A 44 9.01 14.26 2.33
C GLY A 44 8.87 12.87 1.69
N VAL A 45 8.61 11.82 2.48
CA VAL A 45 8.60 10.41 2.03
C VAL A 45 7.39 10.07 1.17
N PHE A 46 6.21 10.59 1.50
CA PHE A 46 4.96 10.30 0.78
C PHE A 46 4.33 11.56 0.21
N ALA A 47 3.65 11.42 -0.92
CA ALA A 47 2.81 12.45 -1.51
C ALA A 47 1.42 11.92 -1.80
N LEU A 48 0.42 12.78 -1.66
CA LEU A 48 -0.97 12.59 -2.04
C LEU A 48 -1.30 13.55 -3.18
N GLY A 49 -1.96 13.05 -4.21
CA GLY A 49 -2.46 13.88 -5.31
C GLY A 49 -3.09 13.10 -6.44
N PHE A 50 -3.29 13.78 -7.56
CA PHE A 50 -3.87 13.18 -8.76
C PHE A 50 -2.80 12.58 -9.65
N PHE A 51 -3.04 11.36 -10.14
CA PHE A 51 -2.16 10.67 -11.06
C PHE A 51 -2.94 9.98 -12.17
N ASN A 52 -2.26 9.77 -13.29
CA ASN A 52 -2.76 9.00 -14.43
C ASN A 52 -1.78 7.84 -14.69
N PRO A 53 -2.22 6.58 -14.59
CA PRO A 53 -1.39 5.44 -14.98
C PRO A 53 -1.01 5.55 -16.46
N ALA A 54 0.28 5.41 -16.77
CA ALA A 54 0.74 5.34 -18.16
C ALA A 54 -0.05 4.27 -18.93
N ASN A 55 -0.52 4.61 -20.15
CA ASN A 55 -1.30 3.76 -21.06
C ASN A 55 -2.82 3.62 -20.78
N SER A 56 -3.45 4.50 -19.98
CA SER A 56 -4.92 4.53 -19.92
C SER A 56 -5.54 5.20 -21.16
N THR A 57 -6.29 4.44 -21.98
CA THR A 57 -7.11 4.96 -23.10
C THR A 57 -8.58 4.55 -22.93
N PRO A 58 -9.52 5.51 -22.76
CA PRO A 58 -9.30 6.94 -22.57
C PRO A 58 -8.54 7.23 -21.27
N ALA A 59 -7.95 8.43 -21.17
CA ALA A 59 -7.20 8.86 -20.00
C ALA A 59 -8.08 8.76 -18.74
N LYS A 60 -7.63 7.98 -17.76
CA LYS A 60 -8.27 7.81 -16.45
C LYS A 60 -7.42 8.50 -15.40
N LEU A 61 -8.03 9.38 -14.61
CA LEU A 61 -7.38 10.08 -13.51
C LEU A 61 -7.85 9.50 -12.17
N TYR A 62 -6.90 9.34 -11.25
CA TYR A 62 -7.11 8.79 -9.92
C TYR A 62 -6.48 9.70 -8.87
N LEU A 63 -7.03 9.64 -7.66
CA LEU A 63 -6.42 10.20 -6.46
C LEU A 63 -5.70 9.08 -5.71
N GLY A 64 -4.43 9.27 -5.39
CA GLY A 64 -3.63 8.25 -4.72
C GLY A 64 -2.49 8.81 -3.87
N ILE A 65 -1.86 7.91 -3.12
CA ILE A 65 -0.66 8.18 -2.31
C ILE A 65 0.49 7.39 -2.94
N TRP A 66 1.67 7.99 -3.04
CA TRP A 66 2.87 7.37 -3.57
C TRP A 66 4.12 7.76 -2.77
N TYR A 67 5.21 7.02 -2.94
CA TYR A 67 6.53 7.43 -2.46
C TYR A 67 7.03 8.63 -3.28
N ASN A 68 7.34 9.73 -2.61
CA ASN A 68 7.65 11.02 -3.22
C ASN A 68 9.15 11.22 -3.47
N ASP A 69 10.00 10.50 -2.75
CA ASP A 69 11.45 10.62 -2.75
C ASP A 69 12.16 9.64 -3.70
N ILE A 70 11.40 8.97 -4.58
CA ILE A 70 11.93 8.04 -5.60
C ILE A 70 11.46 8.44 -7.02
N PRO A 71 12.27 8.19 -8.06
CA PRO A 71 11.95 8.58 -9.43
C PRO A 71 10.83 7.76 -10.07
N GLU A 72 10.65 6.51 -9.62
CA GLU A 72 9.60 5.63 -10.10
C GLU A 72 8.27 5.93 -9.38
N LEU A 73 7.22 6.28 -10.13
CA LEU A 73 5.88 6.51 -9.56
C LEU A 73 5.33 5.22 -8.94
N THR A 74 5.54 5.08 -7.64
CA THR A 74 5.13 3.89 -6.88
C THR A 74 3.93 4.22 -6.01
N VAL A 75 2.75 3.98 -6.54
CA VAL A 75 1.47 4.21 -5.83
C VAL A 75 1.24 3.10 -4.81
N VAL A 76 0.90 3.49 -3.59
CA VAL A 76 0.69 2.60 -2.43
C VAL A 76 -0.75 2.63 -1.91
N TRP A 77 -1.55 3.58 -2.38
CA TRP A 77 -2.97 3.70 -2.04
C TRP A 77 -3.73 4.48 -3.12
N VAL A 78 -4.97 4.12 -3.40
CA VAL A 78 -5.84 4.75 -4.42
C VAL A 78 -7.25 4.88 -3.88
N ALA A 79 -7.78 6.11 -3.85
CA ALA A 79 -9.11 6.39 -3.32
C ALA A 79 -10.22 5.86 -4.24
N ASN A 80 -10.26 6.37 -5.46
CA ASN A 80 -11.33 6.14 -6.43
C ASN A 80 -11.00 5.02 -7.43
N ARG A 81 -10.43 3.92 -6.93
CA ARG A 81 -9.96 2.82 -7.79
C ARG A 81 -11.08 2.16 -8.59
N GLU A 82 -12.30 2.13 -8.06
CA GLU A 82 -13.49 1.57 -8.74
C GLU A 82 -14.12 2.54 -9.74
N THR A 83 -13.99 3.84 -9.47
CA THR A 83 -14.65 4.93 -10.20
C THR A 83 -13.60 5.93 -10.71
N PRO A 84 -12.87 5.58 -11.80
CA PRO A 84 -11.92 6.51 -12.41
C PRO A 84 -12.60 7.79 -12.87
N ILE A 85 -11.86 8.89 -12.79
CA ILE A 85 -12.27 10.16 -13.37
C ILE A 85 -11.96 10.09 -14.87
N THR A 86 -12.95 10.32 -15.71
CA THR A 86 -12.80 10.30 -17.18
C THR A 86 -12.92 11.72 -17.73
N ASN A 87 -12.05 12.09 -18.67
CA ASN A 87 -11.92 13.44 -19.26
C ASN A 87 -13.14 13.96 -20.05
N ASP A 88 -14.32 13.38 -19.86
CA ASP A 88 -15.55 13.72 -20.58
C ASP A 88 -16.34 14.87 -19.91
N THR A 89 -15.72 15.57 -18.97
CA THR A 89 -16.35 16.67 -18.22
C THR A 89 -15.55 17.96 -18.38
N SER A 90 -16.24 19.05 -18.72
CA SER A 90 -15.69 20.41 -18.85
C SER A 90 -15.20 21.04 -17.54
N SER A 91 -15.11 20.28 -16.44
CA SER A 91 -14.72 20.79 -15.12
C SER A 91 -13.69 19.87 -14.48
N ALA A 92 -12.59 20.44 -14.00
CA ALA A 92 -11.54 19.71 -13.33
C ALA A 92 -12.06 19.10 -12.01
N PRO A 93 -11.64 17.87 -11.67
CA PRO A 93 -11.96 17.28 -10.37
C PRO A 93 -11.19 17.98 -9.26
N MET A 94 -11.68 17.85 -8.03
CA MET A 94 -10.98 18.32 -6.84
C MET A 94 -11.25 17.41 -5.65
N LEU A 95 -10.26 17.28 -4.78
CA LEU A 95 -10.42 16.69 -3.46
C LEU A 95 -10.61 17.82 -2.44
N SER A 96 -11.67 17.75 -1.65
CA SER A 96 -11.99 18.74 -0.63
C SER A 96 -12.24 18.08 0.71
N LEU A 97 -11.81 18.75 1.79
CA LEU A 97 -12.22 18.40 3.15
C LEU A 97 -13.44 19.25 3.52
N THR A 98 -14.54 18.60 3.89
CA THR A 98 -15.75 19.31 4.33
C THR A 98 -15.64 19.76 5.79
N ASN A 99 -16.51 20.67 6.19
CA ASN A 99 -16.69 21.04 7.60
C ASN A 99 -17.28 19.90 8.45
N THR A 100 -17.70 18.80 7.84
CA THR A 100 -18.27 17.60 8.49
C THR A 100 -17.27 16.45 8.56
N SER A 101 -15.96 16.71 8.46
CA SER A 101 -14.90 15.70 8.52
C SER A 101 -14.92 14.66 7.39
N ASN A 102 -15.45 15.00 6.22
CA ASN A 102 -15.45 14.08 5.08
C ASN A 102 -14.48 14.56 4.01
N LEU A 103 -13.65 13.65 3.50
CA LEU A 103 -12.91 13.88 2.27
C LEU A 103 -13.82 13.54 1.10
N ILE A 104 -14.07 14.51 0.22
CA ILE A 104 -14.93 14.37 -0.95
C ILE A 104 -14.10 14.64 -2.20
N LEU A 105 -14.05 13.65 -3.08
CA LEU A 105 -13.60 13.79 -4.46
C LEU A 105 -14.83 14.03 -5.35
N SER A 106 -14.86 15.16 -6.04
CA SER A 106 -15.98 15.54 -6.91
C SER A 106 -15.52 16.30 -8.15
N TYR A 107 -16.37 16.37 -9.17
CA TYR A 107 -16.19 17.31 -10.27
C TYR A 107 -16.46 18.75 -9.80
N GLY A 108 -15.69 19.72 -10.32
CA GLY A 108 -15.86 21.14 -10.01
C GLY A 108 -17.03 21.84 -10.70
N ASN A 109 -17.99 21.10 -11.27
CA ASN A 109 -19.17 21.68 -11.93
C ASN A 109 -20.28 22.03 -10.91
N SER A 110 -21.29 22.77 -11.35
CA SER A 110 -22.43 23.19 -10.52
C SER A 110 -23.27 22.03 -9.96
N SER A 111 -23.17 20.83 -10.54
CA SER A 111 -23.83 19.63 -10.02
C SER A 111 -23.04 18.93 -8.91
N GLY A 112 -21.75 19.24 -8.72
CA GLY A 112 -20.93 18.74 -7.62
C GLY A 112 -20.90 17.22 -7.54
N ARG A 113 -20.98 16.50 -8.67
CA ARG A 113 -21.10 15.04 -8.69
C ARG A 113 -19.94 14.41 -7.91
N VAL A 114 -20.28 13.72 -6.83
CA VAL A 114 -19.33 13.00 -5.96
C VAL A 114 -18.87 11.73 -6.67
N LEU A 115 -17.56 11.51 -6.68
CA LEU A 115 -16.89 10.36 -7.28
C LEU A 115 -16.38 9.38 -6.22
N TRP A 116 -15.99 9.91 -5.07
CA TRP A 116 -15.56 9.15 -3.91
C TRP A 116 -15.73 10.01 -2.66
N THR A 117 -16.07 9.39 -1.53
CA THR A 117 -16.11 10.06 -0.22
C THR A 117 -15.70 9.08 0.87
N THR A 118 -15.10 9.58 1.94
CA THR A 118 -15.05 8.84 3.21
C THR A 118 -16.49 8.66 3.71
N ALA A 119 -16.92 7.42 3.98
CA ALA A 119 -18.31 7.13 4.35
C ALA A 119 -18.63 7.58 5.79
N ASN A 120 -19.82 8.19 5.95
CA ASN A 120 -20.54 8.55 7.18
C ASN A 120 -19.80 8.33 8.51
N MET A 121 -18.92 9.28 8.86
CA MET A 121 -18.64 9.49 10.27
C MET A 121 -19.88 10.09 10.89
N THR A 122 -20.53 9.32 11.76
CA THR A 122 -21.60 9.81 12.61
C THR A 122 -21.14 11.13 13.17
N THR A 123 -21.85 12.18 12.77
CA THR A 123 -21.62 13.57 13.17
C THR A 123 -21.29 13.60 14.64
N ALA A 124 -20.02 13.67 14.99
CA ALA A 124 -19.59 14.08 16.31
C ALA A 124 -19.93 15.57 16.38
N MET A 125 -21.22 15.83 16.64
CA MET A 125 -21.79 17.16 16.78
C MET A 125 -20.91 17.94 17.77
N GLY A 126 -20.23 18.98 17.29
CA GLY A 126 -19.50 19.92 18.14
C GLY A 126 -17.98 19.98 17.99
N LEU A 127 -17.34 19.09 17.21
CA LEU A 127 -15.90 19.23 16.94
C LEU A 127 -15.71 20.15 15.73
N SER A 128 -15.23 21.38 15.92
CA SER A 128 -14.93 22.34 14.83
C SER A 128 -13.44 22.70 14.78
N ALA A 129 -12.97 23.02 13.56
CA ALA A 129 -11.59 23.02 13.05
C ALA A 129 -10.99 21.62 12.89
N GLN A 130 -10.92 21.13 11.64
CA GLN A 130 -10.39 19.80 11.31
C GLN A 130 -9.37 19.90 10.18
N THR A 131 -8.52 18.90 10.09
CA THR A 131 -7.45 18.84 9.11
C THR A 131 -7.25 17.39 8.70
N ALA A 132 -7.11 17.16 7.40
CA ALA A 132 -6.61 15.88 6.90
C ALA A 132 -5.09 16.01 6.75
N VAL A 133 -4.34 15.08 7.31
CA VAL A 133 -2.87 15.13 7.37
C VAL A 133 -2.30 13.85 6.76
N LEU A 134 -1.34 14.00 5.85
CA LEU A 134 -0.55 12.88 5.34
C LEU A 134 0.65 12.65 6.26
N LEU A 135 0.65 11.54 6.99
CA LEU A 135 1.73 11.20 7.91
C LEU A 135 2.94 10.61 7.17
N ASN A 136 4.13 10.68 7.79
CA ASN A 136 5.36 10.08 7.25
C ASN A 136 5.31 8.54 7.13
N THR A 137 4.27 7.91 7.67
CA THR A 137 4.00 6.47 7.47
C THR A 137 3.23 6.20 6.16
N GLY A 138 2.79 7.23 5.44
CA GLY A 138 1.89 7.12 4.29
C GLY A 138 0.41 7.06 4.69
N ASN A 139 0.09 7.13 5.98
CA ASN A 139 -1.30 7.12 6.46
C ASN A 139 -1.91 8.53 6.30
N LEU A 140 -2.96 8.64 5.49
CA LEU A 140 -3.76 9.86 5.40
C LEU A 140 -4.84 9.80 6.49
N VAL A 141 -4.80 10.73 7.43
CA VAL A 141 -5.70 10.74 8.59
C VAL A 141 -6.55 11.99 8.62
N ILE A 142 -7.82 11.87 8.99
CA ILE A 142 -8.68 12.99 9.35
C ILE A 142 -8.67 13.11 10.87
N ARG A 143 -8.27 14.27 11.38
CA ARG A 143 -8.26 14.55 12.83
C ARG A 143 -9.23 15.68 13.16
N SER A 144 -9.88 15.52 14.30
CA SER A 144 -10.62 16.60 14.96
C SER A 144 -9.66 17.59 15.63
N SER A 145 -10.18 18.76 16.02
CA SER A 145 -9.41 19.81 16.69
C SER A 145 -8.75 19.37 18.00
N ASN A 146 -9.32 18.39 18.70
CA ASN A 146 -8.74 17.83 19.91
C ASN A 146 -7.69 16.73 19.65
N GLY A 147 -7.38 16.43 18.38
CA GLY A 147 -6.41 15.41 17.97
C GLY A 147 -6.96 14.00 17.82
N THR A 148 -8.27 13.78 18.06
CA THR A 148 -8.88 12.46 17.89
C THR A 148 -8.90 12.08 16.42
N MET A 149 -8.35 10.91 16.09
CA MET A 149 -8.37 10.34 14.74
C MET A 149 -9.79 9.87 14.44
N LEU A 150 -10.36 10.44 13.39
CA LEU A 150 -11.72 10.16 12.98
C LEU A 150 -11.71 9.10 11.86
N TRP A 151 -10.81 9.25 10.88
CA TRP A 151 -10.67 8.33 9.75
C TRP A 151 -9.20 8.19 9.36
N GLN A 152 -8.84 7.05 8.77
CA GLN A 152 -7.50 6.79 8.25
C GLN A 152 -7.50 5.93 6.99
N SER A 153 -6.59 6.20 6.05
CA SER A 153 -6.46 5.41 4.82
C SER A 153 -5.98 3.98 5.08
N PHE A 154 -5.25 3.75 6.18
CA PHE A 154 -4.76 2.42 6.56
C PHE A 154 -5.87 1.40 6.83
N ASP A 155 -7.10 1.85 7.11
CA ASP A 155 -8.27 0.97 7.27
C ASP A 155 -8.95 0.64 5.93
N HIS A 156 -8.57 1.31 4.83
CA HIS A 156 -9.14 1.15 3.50
C HIS A 156 -8.07 0.74 2.50
N ARG A 157 -7.76 -0.56 2.40
CA ARG A 157 -6.54 -1.02 1.73
C ARG A 157 -6.73 -1.12 0.21
N THR A 158 -5.65 -0.93 -0.54
CA THR A 158 -5.61 -1.27 -1.97
C THR A 158 -4.89 -2.60 -2.17
N ASP A 159 -3.75 -2.61 -2.85
CA ASP A 159 -2.91 -3.75 -3.14
C ASP A 159 -1.65 -3.81 -2.25
N THR A 160 -1.36 -2.73 -1.51
CA THR A 160 -0.12 -2.55 -0.76
C THR A 160 -0.36 -2.56 0.76
N LEU A 161 0.56 -3.19 1.49
CA LEU A 161 0.68 -3.14 2.95
C LEU A 161 2.01 -2.47 3.32
N LEU A 162 1.94 -1.27 3.88
CA LEU A 162 3.07 -0.49 4.37
C LEU A 162 3.46 -0.86 5.81
N PRO A 163 4.68 -0.49 6.26
CA PRO A 163 5.06 -0.60 7.66
C PRO A 163 4.06 0.10 8.58
N GLY A 164 3.71 -0.56 9.69
CA GLY A 164 2.71 -0.08 10.66
C GLY A 164 1.26 -0.30 10.24
N MET A 165 0.97 -0.73 9.01
CA MET A 165 -0.37 -1.21 8.66
C MET A 165 -0.65 -2.52 9.38
N LYS A 166 -1.91 -2.70 9.74
CA LYS A 166 -2.41 -3.93 10.35
C LYS A 166 -2.92 -4.87 9.27
N LEU A 167 -2.73 -6.17 9.42
CA LEU A 167 -3.50 -7.21 8.75
C LEU A 167 -4.29 -7.94 9.83
N TRP A 168 -5.61 -7.75 9.87
CA TRP A 168 -6.41 -8.00 11.07
C TRP A 168 -7.65 -8.85 10.83
N ILE A 169 -8.11 -9.49 11.90
CA ILE A 169 -9.42 -10.12 12.04
C ILE A 169 -10.14 -9.44 13.22
N LYS A 170 -11.37 -8.94 13.00
CA LYS A 170 -12.22 -8.40 14.08
C LYS A 170 -13.23 -9.45 14.49
N TYR A 171 -13.22 -9.83 15.77
CA TYR A 171 -14.06 -10.90 16.28
C TYR A 171 -15.55 -10.52 16.28
N ARG A 172 -15.88 -9.28 16.65
CA ARG A 172 -17.27 -8.84 16.86
C ARG A 172 -18.07 -8.72 15.56
N THR A 173 -17.44 -8.28 14.49
CA THR A 173 -18.13 -8.04 13.21
C THR A 173 -18.04 -9.23 12.26
N ARG A 174 -17.23 -10.26 12.59
CA ARG A 174 -16.79 -11.32 11.66
C ARG A 174 -16.37 -10.78 10.29
N HIS A 175 -15.97 -9.52 10.24
CA HIS A 175 -15.49 -8.92 9.00
C HIS A 175 -14.03 -9.30 8.89
N THR A 176 -13.67 -9.86 7.73
CA THR A 176 -12.29 -9.78 7.24
C THR A 176 -11.88 -8.31 7.32
N GLY A 177 -10.74 -7.99 7.92
CA GLY A 177 -10.10 -6.72 7.58
C GLY A 177 -9.98 -6.68 6.06
N GLU A 178 -10.31 -5.54 5.42
CA GLU A 178 -10.31 -5.42 3.96
C GLU A 178 -9.03 -6.08 3.40
N ARG A 179 -9.21 -7.15 2.62
CA ARG A 179 -8.11 -7.87 1.99
C ARG A 179 -7.34 -6.89 1.11
N LEU A 180 -6.05 -7.11 0.95
CA LEU A 180 -5.35 -6.49 -0.17
C LEU A 180 -5.95 -7.05 -1.46
N VAL A 181 -6.23 -6.19 -2.43
CA VAL A 181 -6.77 -6.57 -3.74
C VAL A 181 -5.87 -5.97 -4.81
N SER A 182 -5.31 -6.82 -5.66
CA SER A 182 -4.37 -6.45 -6.69
C SER A 182 -4.93 -5.38 -7.61
N TRP A 183 -4.05 -4.69 -8.33
CA TRP A 183 -4.46 -3.97 -9.52
C TRP A 183 -4.96 -4.96 -10.58
N LYS A 184 -5.83 -4.49 -11.48
CA LYS A 184 -6.33 -5.29 -12.60
C LYS A 184 -5.27 -5.53 -13.67
N GLY A 185 -4.33 -4.59 -13.80
CA GLY A 185 -3.18 -4.69 -14.69
C GLY A 185 -2.15 -3.61 -14.39
N PRO A 186 -1.02 -3.60 -15.11
CA PRO A 186 0.10 -2.69 -14.84
C PRO A 186 -0.26 -1.19 -14.94
N GLY A 187 -1.29 -0.84 -15.71
CA GLY A 187 -1.80 0.53 -15.86
C GLY A 187 -3.28 0.70 -15.43
N ASP A 188 -3.85 -0.26 -14.71
CA ASP A 188 -5.26 -0.19 -14.29
C ASP A 188 -5.39 -0.51 -12.78
N PRO A 189 -5.48 0.52 -11.92
CA PRO A 189 -5.56 0.35 -10.47
C PRO A 189 -6.92 -0.14 -9.97
N SER A 190 -7.90 -0.33 -10.87
CA SER A 190 -9.18 -0.93 -10.50
C SER A 190 -9.00 -2.30 -9.85
N PRO A 191 -9.94 -2.75 -9.00
CA PRO A 191 -9.84 -4.04 -8.33
C PRO A 191 -9.58 -5.18 -9.32
N GLY A 192 -8.45 -5.84 -9.13
CA GLY A 192 -8.01 -6.98 -9.91
C GLY A 192 -8.57 -8.30 -9.40
N ARG A 193 -8.01 -9.38 -9.93
CA ARG A 193 -8.49 -10.74 -9.68
C ARG A 193 -7.92 -11.36 -8.41
N PHE A 194 -6.74 -10.93 -7.98
CA PHE A 194 -6.02 -11.55 -6.87
C PHE A 194 -6.24 -10.79 -5.57
N SER A 195 -6.36 -11.52 -4.46
CA SER A 195 -6.47 -10.91 -3.12
C SER A 195 -5.65 -11.65 -2.07
N TYR A 196 -5.23 -10.93 -1.04
CA TYR A 196 -4.44 -11.46 0.07
C TYR A 196 -4.93 -10.90 1.40
N GLY A 197 -5.09 -11.77 2.39
CA GLY A 197 -5.42 -11.33 3.74
C GLY A 197 -5.87 -12.47 4.63
N SER A 198 -6.50 -12.11 5.74
CA SER A 198 -6.92 -13.06 6.76
C SER A 198 -8.33 -13.60 6.53
N ASP A 199 -8.62 -14.77 7.11
CA ASP A 199 -9.95 -15.38 7.11
C ASP A 199 -10.51 -15.43 8.55
N PRO A 200 -11.70 -14.85 8.81
CA PRO A 200 -12.30 -14.75 10.15
C PRO A 200 -12.75 -16.10 10.71
N ASP A 201 -12.90 -17.13 9.86
CA ASP A 201 -13.32 -18.46 10.30
C ASP A 201 -12.13 -19.32 10.76
N THR A 202 -10.92 -18.75 10.77
CA THR A 202 -9.68 -19.41 11.20
C THR A 202 -8.94 -18.61 12.29
N PRO A 203 -8.09 -19.25 13.12
CA PRO A 203 -7.08 -18.53 13.89
C PRO A 203 -6.26 -17.64 12.96
N LEU A 204 -5.62 -16.56 13.45
CA LEU A 204 -4.92 -15.60 12.58
C LEU A 204 -4.02 -16.32 11.56
N GLN A 205 -4.51 -16.39 10.34
CA GLN A 205 -3.94 -17.13 9.23
C GLN A 205 -4.16 -16.27 8.00
N THR A 206 -3.20 -16.27 7.10
CA THR A 206 -3.28 -15.52 5.86
C THR A 206 -3.42 -16.45 4.68
N PHE A 207 -4.08 -15.93 3.66
CA PHE A 207 -4.48 -16.68 2.49
C PHE A 207 -4.33 -15.77 1.29
N MET A 208 -4.14 -16.40 0.13
CA MET A 208 -4.15 -15.72 -1.16
C MET A 208 -5.19 -16.39 -2.05
N TRP A 209 -5.99 -15.59 -2.74
CA TRP A 209 -7.03 -16.05 -3.63
C TRP A 209 -6.82 -15.55 -5.06
N ASP A 210 -7.18 -16.40 -6.01
CA ASP A 210 -7.43 -16.07 -7.40
C ASP A 210 -8.95 -16.08 -7.64
N GLY A 211 -9.58 -14.91 -7.64
CA GLY A 211 -11.02 -14.81 -7.56
C GLY A 211 -11.54 -15.43 -6.27
N GLN A 212 -12.28 -16.53 -6.38
CA GLN A 212 -12.79 -17.31 -5.23
C GLN A 212 -11.90 -18.52 -4.91
N SER A 213 -10.98 -18.89 -5.80
CA SER A 213 -10.14 -20.07 -5.65
C SER A 213 -8.97 -19.76 -4.71
N LEU A 214 -8.74 -20.63 -3.74
CA LEU A 214 -7.61 -20.49 -2.84
C LEU A 214 -6.31 -20.94 -3.53
N VAL A 215 -5.28 -20.09 -3.50
CA VAL A 215 -4.00 -20.31 -4.18
C VAL A 215 -2.88 -20.59 -3.19
N PHE A 216 -2.92 -19.96 -2.02
CA PHE A 216 -1.90 -20.12 -0.98
C PHE A 216 -2.57 -20.00 0.39
N ARG A 217 -2.07 -20.77 1.35
CA ARG A 217 -2.49 -20.72 2.74
C ARG A 217 -1.23 -20.74 3.61
N ASP A 218 -1.07 -19.71 4.43
CA ASP A 218 0.03 -19.61 5.37
C ASP A 218 -0.23 -20.48 6.62
N THR A 219 0.78 -20.68 7.46
CA THR A 219 0.59 -21.31 8.76
C THR A 219 -0.29 -20.46 9.67
N PRO A 220 -1.23 -21.08 10.42
CA PRO A 220 -1.97 -20.35 11.44
C PRO A 220 -1.03 -19.91 12.56
N TRP A 221 -1.26 -18.70 13.06
CA TRP A 221 -0.59 -18.20 14.25
C TRP A 221 -1.05 -19.00 15.48
N THR A 222 -0.10 -19.66 16.14
CA THR A 222 -0.33 -20.51 17.31
C THR A 222 0.34 -19.97 18.58
N GLY A 223 0.77 -18.71 18.58
CA GLY A 223 1.50 -18.07 19.67
C GLY A 223 3.03 -18.19 19.58
N TYR A 224 3.52 -19.05 18.69
CA TYR A 224 4.94 -19.17 18.35
C TYR A 224 5.14 -19.16 16.84
N GLN A 225 6.27 -18.62 16.38
CA GLN A 225 6.64 -18.67 14.97
C GLN A 225 7.28 -20.02 14.63
N VAL A 226 6.46 -21.01 14.27
CA VAL A 226 6.95 -22.17 13.52
C VAL A 226 6.85 -21.80 12.04
N LYS A 227 7.97 -21.37 11.45
CA LYS A 227 8.04 -21.09 10.02
C LYS A 227 7.97 -22.42 9.26
N SER A 228 6.82 -22.76 8.69
CA SER A 228 6.73 -23.86 7.70
C SER A 228 7.12 -23.41 6.29
N ALA A 229 7.45 -22.14 6.10
CA ALA A 229 7.77 -21.58 4.81
C ALA A 229 9.29 -21.47 4.64
N ILE A 230 9.81 -22.14 3.59
CA ILE A 230 11.12 -21.80 3.06
C ILE A 230 10.99 -20.42 2.42
N GLN A 231 11.46 -19.41 3.15
CA GLN A 231 11.68 -18.09 2.59
C GLN A 231 12.89 -18.24 1.65
N ARG A 232 12.62 -18.41 0.34
CA ARG A 232 13.65 -18.33 -0.70
C ARG A 232 13.82 -16.87 -1.10
N ARG A 233 14.98 -16.31 -0.77
CA ARG A 233 15.34 -14.95 -1.18
C ARG A 233 15.54 -15.02 -2.68
N GLU A 234 14.97 -14.08 -3.42
CA GLU A 234 15.27 -14.00 -4.85
C GLU A 234 16.78 -13.82 -5.05
N ALA A 235 17.35 -14.65 -5.91
CA ALA A 235 18.80 -14.70 -6.13
C ALA A 235 19.31 -13.34 -6.64
N GLY A 236 20.42 -12.85 -6.07
CA GLY A 236 21.04 -11.58 -6.46
C GLY A 236 20.59 -10.34 -5.68
N THR A 237 19.68 -10.46 -4.71
CA THR A 237 19.25 -9.32 -3.89
C THR A 237 20.20 -9.05 -2.70
N ASN A 238 20.98 -7.97 -2.78
CA ASN A 238 21.91 -7.52 -1.73
C ASN A 238 21.25 -6.49 -0.82
N VAL A 239 20.46 -6.95 0.15
CA VAL A 239 19.93 -6.09 1.22
C VAL A 239 20.59 -6.47 2.54
N SER A 240 21.64 -5.74 2.90
CA SER A 240 22.40 -5.89 4.16
C SER A 240 21.79 -5.09 5.32
N ASP A 241 20.96 -4.09 5.03
CA ASP A 241 20.62 -3.02 5.99
C ASP A 241 19.14 -3.01 6.42
N LEU A 242 18.42 -4.11 6.16
CA LEU A 242 17.00 -4.24 6.48
C LEU A 242 16.78 -5.20 7.64
N ILE A 243 16.32 -4.68 8.78
CA ILE A 243 15.72 -5.48 9.86
C ILE A 243 14.22 -5.20 9.86
N MET A 244 13.43 -6.26 9.70
CA MET A 244 11.97 -6.21 9.76
C MET A 244 11.50 -6.83 11.08
N TYR A 245 10.80 -6.05 11.89
CA TYR A 245 10.17 -6.52 13.13
C TYR A 245 8.73 -6.88 12.83
N LEU A 246 8.35 -8.14 13.09
CA LEU A 246 6.98 -8.62 12.94
C LEU A 246 6.34 -8.75 14.32
N ALA A 247 5.19 -8.10 14.51
CA ALA A 247 4.42 -8.14 15.74
C ALA A 247 3.03 -8.72 15.49
N PHE A 248 2.60 -9.58 16.41
CA PHE A 248 1.24 -10.11 16.49
C PHE A 248 0.61 -9.59 17.77
N VAL A 249 -0.52 -8.91 17.64
CA VAL A 249 -1.19 -8.25 18.77
C VAL A 249 -2.64 -8.69 18.82
N GLU A 250 -3.09 -9.11 19.99
CA GLU A 250 -4.47 -9.47 20.29
C GLU A 250 -4.94 -8.64 21.48
N ASN A 251 -6.08 -7.96 21.35
CA ASN A 251 -6.61 -7.07 22.39
C ASN A 251 -8.07 -7.37 22.76
N GLY A 252 -8.52 -8.61 22.51
CA GLY A 252 -9.89 -9.09 22.81
C GLY A 252 -10.94 -8.67 21.79
N ASP A 253 -10.74 -7.56 21.06
CA ASP A 253 -11.64 -7.10 20.00
C ASP A 253 -11.15 -7.47 18.60
N GLU A 254 -9.82 -7.44 18.41
CA GLU A 254 -9.14 -7.83 17.18
C GLU A 254 -7.85 -8.59 17.47
N ILE A 255 -7.44 -9.39 16.49
CA ILE A 255 -6.09 -9.93 16.38
C ILE A 255 -5.50 -9.45 15.06
N TYR A 256 -4.24 -9.00 15.09
CA TYR A 256 -3.58 -8.50 13.89
C TYR A 256 -2.08 -8.74 13.84
N ALA A 257 -1.59 -8.91 12.63
CA ALA A 257 -0.18 -8.83 12.31
C ALA A 257 0.16 -7.40 11.85
N THR A 258 1.33 -6.90 12.24
CA THR A 258 1.89 -5.67 11.70
C THR A 258 3.41 -5.79 11.66
N TYR A 259 4.07 -5.05 10.78
CA TYR A 259 5.51 -5.02 10.73
C TYR A 259 6.05 -3.59 10.77
N SER A 260 7.23 -3.43 11.36
CA SER A 260 8.01 -2.21 11.33
C SER A 260 9.43 -2.50 10.83
N LEU A 261 10.17 -1.43 10.55
CA LEU A 261 11.52 -1.50 10.01
C LEU A 261 12.49 -0.86 11.01
N SER A 262 13.75 -1.28 10.98
CA SER A 262 14.82 -0.58 11.70
C SER A 262 15.02 0.84 11.18
N ASP A 263 15.49 1.73 12.05
CA ASP A 263 15.86 3.09 11.65
C ASP A 263 16.90 3.06 10.53
N GLY A 264 16.71 3.93 9.53
CA GLY A 264 17.56 3.98 8.33
C GLY A 264 17.36 2.85 7.33
N ALA A 265 16.42 1.93 7.56
CA ALA A 265 16.09 0.89 6.59
C ALA A 265 15.60 1.50 5.26
N PRO A 266 15.88 0.84 4.12
CA PRO A 266 15.35 1.25 2.82
C PRO A 266 13.81 1.19 2.83
N LEU A 267 13.20 2.00 1.95
CA LEU A 267 11.75 1.97 1.73
C LEU A 267 11.34 0.52 1.41
N THR A 268 10.42 -0.02 2.20
CA THR A 268 9.99 -1.41 2.10
C THR A 268 8.47 -1.47 2.11
N ARG A 269 7.89 -2.32 1.25
CA ARG A 269 6.45 -2.55 1.18
C ARG A 269 6.15 -4.01 0.85
N SER A 270 4.97 -4.47 1.23
CA SER A 270 4.40 -5.69 0.66
C SER A 270 3.30 -5.34 -0.34
N VAL A 271 3.24 -6.01 -1.48
CA VAL A 271 2.26 -5.73 -2.53
C VAL A 271 1.72 -7.03 -3.12
N ILE A 272 0.42 -7.10 -3.38
CA ILE A 272 -0.17 -8.15 -4.22
C ILE A 272 -0.25 -7.66 -5.67
N THR A 273 0.54 -8.29 -6.55
CA THR A 273 0.68 -7.87 -7.94
C THR A 273 -0.50 -8.33 -8.79
N TYR A 274 -0.68 -7.67 -9.94
CA TYR A 274 -1.68 -8.10 -10.94
C TYR A 274 -1.39 -9.49 -11.52
N SER A 275 -0.17 -10.01 -11.39
CA SER A 275 0.24 -11.34 -11.84
C SER A 275 -0.07 -12.45 -10.83
N GLY A 276 -0.61 -12.12 -9.66
CA GLY A 276 -0.97 -13.11 -8.64
C GLY A 276 0.18 -13.51 -7.74
N GLU A 277 1.10 -12.58 -7.47
CA GLU A 277 2.17 -12.78 -6.51
C GLU A 277 2.03 -11.77 -5.36
N TYR A 278 2.13 -12.24 -4.13
CA TYR A 278 2.33 -11.37 -2.97
C TYR A 278 3.84 -11.20 -2.76
N GLN A 279 4.37 -9.98 -2.88
CA GLN A 279 5.81 -9.71 -2.85
C GLN A 279 6.16 -8.78 -1.68
N LEU A 280 7.25 -9.07 -0.97
CA LEU A 280 7.93 -8.08 -0.14
C LEU A 280 9.01 -7.42 -1.00
N GLN A 281 8.89 -6.11 -1.21
CA GLN A 281 9.80 -5.33 -2.03
C GLN A 281 10.57 -4.33 -1.17
N SER A 282 11.85 -4.12 -1.49
CA SER A 282 12.69 -3.09 -0.90
C SER A 282 13.28 -2.21 -2.00
N TRP A 283 13.23 -0.90 -1.82
CA TRP A 283 13.80 0.04 -2.77
C TRP A 283 15.33 0.00 -2.72
N SER A 284 15.95 -0.14 -3.88
CA SER A 284 17.40 -0.04 -4.03
C SER A 284 17.76 1.29 -4.68
N SER A 285 18.35 2.19 -3.90
CA SER A 285 18.86 3.47 -4.41
C SER A 285 19.98 3.30 -5.44
N ARG A 286 20.67 2.14 -5.44
CA ARG A 286 21.77 1.85 -6.38
C ARG A 286 21.26 1.54 -7.78
N SER A 287 20.21 0.74 -7.88
CA SER A 287 19.61 0.32 -9.16
C SER A 287 18.38 1.15 -9.53
N SER A 288 17.89 2.02 -8.63
CA SER A 288 16.67 2.81 -8.81
C SER A 288 15.46 1.95 -9.19
N MET A 289 15.30 0.83 -8.50
CA MET A 289 14.21 -0.12 -8.71
C MET A 289 13.85 -0.82 -7.39
N TRP A 290 12.67 -1.44 -7.40
CA TRP A 290 12.20 -2.32 -6.33
C TRP A 290 12.82 -3.72 -6.46
N ASP A 291 13.66 -4.10 -5.49
CA ASP A 291 14.15 -5.47 -5.36
C ASP A 291 13.10 -6.32 -4.65
N VAL A 292 12.75 -7.46 -5.24
CA VAL A 292 11.84 -8.44 -4.64
C VAL A 292 12.63 -9.29 -3.64
N LEU A 293 12.38 -9.11 -2.35
CA LEU A 293 13.07 -9.87 -1.30
C LEU A 293 12.49 -11.27 -1.16
N TRP A 294 11.16 -11.34 -1.16
CA TRP A 294 10.40 -12.57 -1.03
C TRP A 294 9.14 -12.46 -1.88
N LYS A 295 8.64 -13.59 -2.38
CA LYS A 295 7.35 -13.66 -3.05
C LYS A 295 6.57 -14.90 -2.64
N TRP A 296 5.26 -14.82 -2.69
CA TRP A 296 4.36 -15.94 -2.46
C TRP A 296 3.36 -16.06 -3.62
N PRO A 297 3.12 -17.27 -4.13
CA PRO A 297 3.75 -18.54 -3.76
C PRO A 297 5.20 -18.61 -4.30
N SER A 298 6.19 -18.95 -3.46
CA SER A 298 7.61 -19.06 -3.84
C SER A 298 8.01 -20.40 -4.45
N ALA A 299 7.10 -21.39 -4.42
CA ALA A 299 7.38 -22.78 -4.76
C ALA A 299 6.09 -23.52 -5.14
N ASP A 300 6.22 -24.65 -5.82
CA ASP A 300 5.08 -25.48 -6.18
C ASP A 300 4.37 -26.07 -4.95
N CYS A 301 5.12 -26.52 -3.93
CA CYS A 301 4.54 -27.01 -2.67
C CYS A 301 3.74 -25.95 -1.90
N ASN A 302 3.99 -24.66 -2.17
CA ASN A 302 3.26 -23.57 -1.52
C ASN A 302 1.89 -23.33 -2.19
N ARG A 303 1.60 -23.96 -3.33
CA ARG A 303 0.26 -23.92 -3.92
C ARG A 303 -0.70 -24.71 -3.05
N TYR A 304 -1.84 -24.10 -2.76
CA TYR A 304 -2.88 -24.72 -1.96
C TYR A 304 -3.38 -25.99 -2.65
N GLY A 305 -3.39 -27.10 -1.90
CA GLY A 305 -3.84 -28.39 -2.42
C GLY A 305 -2.90 -29.03 -3.44
N TYR A 306 -1.60 -28.67 -3.47
CA TYR A 306 -0.63 -29.31 -4.37
C TYR A 306 -0.60 -30.84 -4.19
N CYS A 307 -0.64 -31.31 -2.94
CA CYS A 307 -0.85 -32.72 -2.62
C CYS A 307 -2.26 -32.96 -2.10
N GLY A 308 -2.79 -34.15 -2.40
CA GLY A 308 -4.10 -34.59 -1.94
C GLY A 308 -4.18 -34.80 -0.42
N PRO A 309 -5.38 -35.08 0.11
CA PRO A 309 -5.59 -35.36 1.52
C PRO A 309 -4.66 -36.48 2.02
N TYR A 310 -4.11 -36.31 3.21
CA TYR A 310 -3.14 -37.24 3.84
C TYR A 310 -1.81 -37.43 3.09
N GLY A 311 -1.53 -36.57 2.11
CA GLY A 311 -0.22 -36.42 1.50
C GLY A 311 0.52 -35.18 2.02
N TYR A 312 1.85 -35.19 1.88
CA TYR A 312 2.70 -34.03 2.10
C TYR A 312 3.59 -33.78 0.87
N CYS A 313 3.95 -32.52 0.67
CA CYS A 313 4.80 -32.12 -0.44
C CYS A 313 6.27 -32.18 -0.02
N ASP A 314 7.07 -32.92 -0.76
CA ASP A 314 8.49 -33.12 -0.51
C ASP A 314 9.35 -32.41 -1.58
N GLU A 315 9.97 -31.29 -1.18
CA GLU A 315 10.91 -30.52 -2.02
C GLU A 315 12.33 -31.09 -2.05
N THR A 316 12.65 -32.14 -1.28
CA THR A 316 14.01 -32.73 -1.27
C THR A 316 14.33 -33.50 -2.55
N SER A 317 13.29 -33.88 -3.30
CA SER A 317 13.39 -34.58 -4.57
C SER A 317 13.53 -33.56 -5.71
N ALA A 318 14.75 -33.34 -6.20
CA ALA A 318 14.99 -32.45 -7.34
C ALA A 318 14.64 -33.14 -8.68
N PRO A 319 14.15 -32.43 -9.72
CA PRO A 319 13.89 -30.98 -9.81
C PRO A 319 12.42 -30.57 -9.58
N ILE A 320 11.49 -31.53 -9.45
CA ILE A 320 10.05 -31.29 -9.27
C ILE A 320 9.63 -31.87 -7.92
N PRO A 321 8.95 -31.11 -7.05
CA PRO A 321 8.48 -31.64 -5.77
C PRO A 321 7.58 -32.86 -5.96
N SER A 322 7.70 -33.82 -5.06
CA SER A 322 6.88 -35.05 -5.09
C SER A 322 5.86 -35.05 -3.95
N CYS A 323 4.66 -35.55 -4.22
CA CYS A 323 3.70 -35.83 -3.16
C CYS A 323 3.96 -37.22 -2.58
N LYS A 324 4.10 -37.29 -1.26
CA LYS A 324 4.28 -38.52 -0.52
C LYS A 324 3.13 -38.71 0.45
N CYS A 325 2.73 -39.96 0.68
CA CYS A 325 1.74 -40.27 1.71
C CYS A 325 2.36 -40.11 3.09
N LEU A 326 1.57 -39.64 4.05
CA LEU A 326 1.94 -39.68 5.46
C LEU A 326 2.12 -41.14 5.91
N ASP A 327 2.90 -41.35 6.96
CA ASP A 327 3.12 -42.70 7.51
C ASP A 327 1.79 -43.39 7.85
N GLY A 328 1.61 -44.60 7.32
CA GLY A 328 0.37 -45.38 7.47
C GLY A 328 -0.69 -45.14 6.39
N PHE A 329 -0.43 -44.28 5.40
CA PHE A 329 -1.29 -44.05 4.25
C PHE A 329 -0.67 -44.61 2.95
N GLU A 330 -1.53 -44.94 1.99
CA GLU A 330 -1.16 -45.40 0.66
C GLU A 330 -1.89 -44.59 -0.43
N PRO A 331 -1.33 -44.47 -1.65
CA PRO A 331 -1.98 -43.78 -2.75
C PRO A 331 -3.33 -44.41 -3.07
N ARG A 332 -4.37 -43.58 -3.18
CA ARG A 332 -5.70 -44.04 -3.62
C ARG A 332 -5.66 -44.51 -5.08
N ASN A 333 -4.80 -43.90 -5.89
CA ASN A 333 -4.52 -44.28 -7.26
C ASN A 333 -3.01 -44.40 -7.41
N MET A 334 -2.52 -45.54 -7.92
CA MET A 334 -1.09 -45.81 -8.07
C MET A 334 -0.47 -45.06 -9.27
N GLU A 335 -1.31 -44.45 -10.11
CA GLU A 335 -0.89 -43.60 -11.24
C GLU A 335 -0.82 -42.10 -10.89
N GLU A 336 -1.27 -41.68 -9.69
CA GLU A 336 -1.18 -40.31 -9.14
C GLU A 336 0.02 -40.16 -8.19
#